data_AF-A0A1Y4N2Y2-F1
#
_entry.id   AF-A0A1Y4N2Y2-F1
#
_cell.length_a   1.000
_cell.length_b   1.000
_cell.length_c   1.000
_cell.angle_alpha   90.00
_cell.angle_beta   90.00
_cell.angle_gamma   90.00
#
_symmetry.space_group_name_H-M   'P 1'
#
loop_
_entity.id
_entity.type
_entity.pdbx_description
1 polymer ?
#
loop_
_entity_poly.entity_id
_entity_poly.type
_entity_poly.pdbx_seq_one_letter_code
_entity_poly.pdbx_strand_id
1 'polypeptide(L)'
;MLKKDFLWGGAVTAHQSEGAYSEGGKVPAVCDLTVTGEFSDFKDGIDAYHRYEEDFNMFQEMGFNAYRFSFDWSRLMDSETTYNEAGFVFYDHFIDALIKRGIKPIATLYHFEMPVFLHQKYNGFYSRKVVDIFVELCKKIVDRYHEKVFQWIIFNEQNGILQKGPKMFFGAVCPENMNPQTFDNQLMHNTLIAHSLINEYIHQKGGKVMGMATVVQSYPETCHPLDTLESMKAQSEAYVFLDVFARGHYNSYYYANMQNEGTMPEILDGDLEILKKGITDSLSISYYMSTISHYGEESLTNINDVVIKKNPYLEMSEFGWTIDPIGLRITLRQLYDRYEMPIYIVENGFGYDDQIIDGKIEDDYRIDYMKKHIEQMKLAVKEGVDCRGYLAWGPVDILSSRAQMKKRYGMIYVNRDNHDLKDMKRIKKKSFDWFKQVIESNGEIL
;
A
#
# COMPACT_ATOMS: atom_id res chain seq x y z
N MET A 1 -4.68 -18.79 -18.94
CA MET A 1 -4.24 -19.50 -17.73
C MET A 1 -3.19 -18.65 -17.06
N LEU A 2 -3.29 -18.50 -15.74
CA LEU A 2 -2.28 -17.78 -14.97
C LEU A 2 -0.99 -18.60 -14.91
N LYS A 3 0.13 -17.95 -14.57
CA LYS A 3 1.41 -18.65 -14.38
C LYS A 3 1.28 -19.68 -13.24
N LYS A 4 2.07 -20.75 -13.29
CA LYS A 4 2.05 -21.80 -12.26
C LYS A 4 2.53 -21.30 -10.90
N ASP A 5 3.40 -20.30 -10.91
CA ASP A 5 3.98 -19.64 -9.74
C ASP A 5 3.30 -18.29 -9.44
N PHE A 6 2.06 -18.10 -9.91
CA PHE A 6 1.28 -16.90 -9.61
C PHE A 6 1.12 -16.73 -8.09
N LEU A 7 1.38 -15.52 -7.60
CA LEU A 7 1.33 -15.24 -6.17
C LEU A 7 -0.12 -14.99 -5.75
N TRP A 8 -0.63 -15.90 -4.92
CA TRP A 8 -1.94 -15.80 -4.30
C TRP A 8 -1.75 -15.60 -2.80
N GLY A 9 -2.40 -14.58 -2.27
CA GLY A 9 -2.27 -14.29 -0.85
C GLY A 9 -3.05 -13.06 -0.42
N GLY A 10 -2.52 -12.41 0.60
CA GLY A 10 -3.07 -11.17 1.11
C GLY A 10 -2.02 -10.24 1.70
N ALA A 11 -2.46 -9.02 1.99
CA ALA A 11 -1.61 -7.95 2.49
C ALA A 11 -2.26 -7.29 3.71
N VAL A 12 -1.43 -6.97 4.71
CA VAL A 12 -1.79 -6.09 5.83
C VAL A 12 -0.67 -5.07 6.09
N THR A 13 -0.89 -4.22 7.08
CA THR A 13 0.08 -3.24 7.57
C THR A 13 0.26 -3.42 9.06
N ALA A 14 1.43 -3.04 9.57
CA ALA A 14 1.75 -3.18 10.97
C ALA A 14 0.77 -2.38 11.86
N HIS A 15 0.60 -1.08 11.60
CA HIS A 15 -0.26 -0.25 12.45
C HIS A 15 -1.74 -0.63 12.41
N GLN A 16 -2.25 -1.16 11.29
CA GLN A 16 -3.65 -1.58 11.21
C GLN A 16 -3.92 -2.95 11.87
N SER A 17 -2.87 -3.76 12.10
CA SER A 17 -3.02 -5.15 12.51
C SER A 17 -2.31 -5.56 13.80
N GLU A 18 -1.07 -5.13 14.03
CA GLU A 18 -0.21 -5.65 15.08
C GLU A 18 -0.69 -5.32 16.50
N GLY A 19 -1.02 -4.06 16.78
CA GLY A 19 -1.38 -3.63 18.13
C GLY A 19 -0.18 -3.46 19.06
N ALA A 20 -0.26 -3.93 20.30
CA ALA A 20 0.85 -3.97 21.26
C ALA A 20 1.68 -2.67 21.30
N TYR A 21 0.98 -1.53 21.35
CA TYR A 21 1.53 -0.20 21.06
C TYR A 21 2.68 0.25 21.98
N SER A 22 2.74 -0.27 23.20
CA SER A 22 3.76 0.06 24.20
C SER A 22 4.65 -1.13 24.56
N GLU A 23 4.52 -2.25 23.87
CA GLU A 23 5.26 -3.47 24.18
C GLU A 23 6.58 -3.55 23.42
N GLY A 24 7.53 -4.28 24.00
CA GLY A 24 8.83 -4.51 23.37
C GLY A 24 9.64 -3.25 23.10
N GLY A 25 9.34 -2.11 23.74
CA GLY A 25 10.05 -0.85 23.51
C GLY A 25 9.58 -0.04 22.30
N LYS A 26 8.42 -0.36 21.71
CA LYS A 26 7.80 0.44 20.66
C LYS A 26 7.58 1.88 21.12
N VAL A 27 7.92 2.84 20.26
CA VAL A 27 7.63 4.27 20.46
C VAL A 27 6.40 4.70 19.64
N PRO A 28 5.81 5.88 19.92
CA PRO A 28 4.71 6.40 19.10
C PRO A 28 5.11 6.57 17.63
N ALA A 29 4.22 6.24 16.71
CA ALA A 29 4.39 6.43 15.27
C ALA A 29 3.48 7.55 14.72
N VAL A 30 3.79 8.09 13.55
CA VAL A 30 3.03 9.20 12.96
C VAL A 30 1.60 8.81 12.56
N CYS A 31 1.34 7.53 12.25
CA CYS A 31 -0.02 7.02 12.07
C CYS A 31 -0.87 7.15 13.35
N ASP A 32 -0.26 7.12 14.54
CA ASP A 32 -0.98 7.33 15.80
C ASP A 32 -1.45 8.79 15.97
N LEU A 33 -0.92 9.72 15.16
CA LEU A 33 -1.34 11.12 15.13
C LEU A 33 -2.47 11.39 14.12
N THR A 34 -2.82 10.42 13.27
CA THR A 34 -3.85 10.60 12.22
C THR A 34 -5.25 10.17 12.64
N VAL A 35 -5.38 9.59 13.83
CA VAL A 35 -6.68 9.19 14.41
C VAL A 35 -7.44 10.43 14.88
N THR A 36 -8.74 10.49 14.55
CA THR A 36 -9.61 11.63 14.90
C THR A 36 -10.34 11.44 16.22
N GLY A 37 -10.36 10.21 16.75
CA GLY A 37 -11.20 9.81 17.88
C GLY A 37 -12.66 9.48 17.50
N GLU A 38 -13.04 9.59 16.23
CA GLU A 38 -14.38 9.22 15.75
C GLU A 38 -14.58 7.70 15.73
N PHE A 39 -13.52 6.95 15.41
CA PHE A 39 -13.52 5.49 15.35
C PHE A 39 -12.60 4.90 16.43
N SER A 40 -11.80 3.90 16.09
CA SER A 40 -10.80 3.33 17.01
C SER A 40 -9.51 4.16 17.04
N ASP A 41 -8.50 3.63 17.72
CA ASP A 41 -7.10 3.95 17.50
C ASP A 41 -6.35 2.69 17.04
N PHE A 42 -5.04 2.81 16.79
CA PHE A 42 -4.22 1.69 16.33
C PHE A 42 -3.58 0.88 17.47
N LYS A 43 -3.85 1.21 18.74
CA LYS A 43 -3.03 0.71 19.86
C LYS A 43 -3.10 -0.80 20.04
N ASP A 44 -4.30 -1.35 19.86
CA ASP A 44 -4.56 -2.78 19.98
C ASP A 44 -4.56 -3.50 18.63
N GLY A 45 -4.71 -2.79 17.51
CA GLY A 45 -4.82 -3.41 16.19
C GLY A 45 -5.83 -4.56 16.20
N ILE A 46 -5.54 -5.66 15.52
CA ILE A 46 -6.29 -6.92 15.75
C ILE A 46 -5.50 -7.87 16.66
N ASP A 47 -4.57 -7.33 17.44
CA ASP A 47 -3.69 -8.08 18.31
C ASP A 47 -2.82 -9.10 17.53
N ALA A 48 -2.48 -8.81 16.27
CA ALA A 48 -1.67 -9.70 15.46
C ALA A 48 -0.25 -9.86 16.03
N TYR A 49 0.25 -8.90 16.81
CA TYR A 49 1.54 -9.02 17.51
C TYR A 49 1.59 -10.27 18.42
N HIS A 50 0.46 -10.62 19.05
CA HIS A 50 0.36 -11.82 19.89
C HIS A 50 -0.27 -13.02 19.15
N ARG A 51 -1.00 -12.78 18.06
CA ARG A 51 -1.88 -13.77 17.41
C ARG A 51 -1.53 -14.12 15.97
N TYR A 52 -0.42 -13.62 15.43
CA TYR A 52 -0.03 -13.87 14.03
C TYR A 52 0.04 -15.37 13.70
N GLU A 53 0.36 -16.24 14.66
CA GLU A 53 0.33 -17.69 14.42
C GLU A 53 -1.07 -18.24 14.12
N GLU A 54 -2.11 -17.72 14.78
CA GLU A 54 -3.51 -18.05 14.50
C GLU A 54 -3.89 -17.58 13.09
N ASP A 55 -3.54 -16.34 12.76
CA ASP A 55 -3.79 -15.75 11.44
C ASP A 55 -3.08 -16.54 10.33
N PHE A 56 -1.80 -16.90 10.53
CA PHE A 56 -1.02 -17.64 9.54
C PHE A 56 -1.50 -19.08 9.36
N ASN A 57 -2.02 -19.74 10.39
CA ASN A 57 -2.67 -21.04 10.24
C ASN A 57 -3.87 -20.94 9.30
N MET A 58 -4.66 -19.88 9.41
CA MET A 58 -5.80 -19.65 8.53
C MET A 58 -5.38 -19.25 7.11
N PHE A 59 -4.29 -18.49 6.96
CA PHE A 59 -3.71 -18.19 5.64
C PHE A 59 -3.20 -19.44 4.94
N GLN A 60 -2.53 -20.34 5.68
CA GLN A 60 -2.11 -21.64 5.17
C GLN A 60 -3.32 -22.48 4.77
N GLU A 61 -4.39 -22.47 5.56
CA GLU A 61 -5.62 -23.20 5.24
C GLU A 61 -6.32 -22.68 3.97
N MET A 62 -6.28 -21.37 3.72
CA MET A 62 -6.74 -20.78 2.44
C MET A 62 -5.82 -21.13 1.26
N GLY A 63 -4.62 -21.65 1.52
CA GLY A 63 -3.65 -22.00 0.47
C GLY A 63 -2.72 -20.86 0.06
N PHE A 64 -2.57 -19.80 0.89
CA PHE A 64 -1.68 -18.69 0.58
C PHE A 64 -0.27 -19.20 0.24
N ASN A 65 0.30 -18.68 -0.86
CA ASN A 65 1.69 -18.94 -1.23
C ASN A 65 2.57 -17.69 -1.05
N ALA A 66 1.96 -16.53 -0.79
CA ALA A 66 2.62 -15.27 -0.49
C ALA A 66 1.83 -14.50 0.57
N TYR A 67 2.54 -13.69 1.36
CA TYR A 67 1.92 -12.76 2.30
C TYR A 67 2.73 -11.49 2.40
N ARG A 68 2.06 -10.35 2.22
CA ARG A 68 2.65 -9.02 2.30
C ARG A 68 2.37 -8.41 3.67
N PHE A 69 3.42 -7.91 4.31
CA PHE A 69 3.35 -7.20 5.60
C PHE A 69 4.31 -6.00 5.60
N SER A 70 4.15 -5.06 6.53
CA SER A 70 5.12 -3.98 6.76
C SER A 70 5.91 -4.17 8.04
N PHE A 71 7.15 -3.69 8.04
CA PHE A 71 7.90 -3.46 9.27
C PHE A 71 7.43 -2.16 9.93
N ASP A 72 7.25 -2.19 11.24
CA ASP A 72 6.97 -1.01 12.05
C ASP A 72 8.29 -0.33 12.45
N TRP A 73 8.62 0.78 11.81
CA TRP A 73 9.84 1.54 12.14
C TRP A 73 9.86 1.96 13.61
N SER A 74 8.72 2.35 14.19
CA SER A 74 8.63 2.71 15.61
C SER A 74 8.88 1.55 16.58
N ARG A 75 8.83 0.30 16.12
CA ARG A 75 9.31 -0.86 16.90
C ARG A 75 10.80 -1.11 16.75
N LEU A 76 11.39 -0.74 15.61
CA LEU A 76 12.77 -1.10 15.27
C LEU A 76 13.80 -0.09 15.76
N MET A 77 13.37 1.13 16.12
CA MET A 77 14.23 2.19 16.63
C MET A 77 13.55 2.94 17.78
N ASP A 78 14.28 3.13 18.88
CA ASP A 78 13.82 3.93 20.04
C ASP A 78 14.28 5.40 19.96
N SER A 79 15.26 5.69 19.11
CA SER A 79 15.91 6.98 18.90
C SER A 79 16.63 6.98 17.55
N GLU A 80 17.22 8.11 17.15
CA GLU A 80 17.89 8.27 15.84
C GLU A 80 19.08 7.33 15.61
N THR A 81 19.67 6.81 16.69
CA THR A 81 20.95 6.06 16.64
C THR A 81 20.89 4.69 17.27
N THR A 82 19.80 4.37 17.96
CA THR A 82 19.69 3.12 18.72
C THR A 82 18.57 2.27 18.17
N TYR A 83 18.95 1.06 17.78
CA TYR A 83 18.03 0.04 17.30
C TYR A 83 17.44 -0.72 18.47
N ASN A 84 16.17 -1.10 18.35
CA ASN A 84 15.48 -1.87 19.36
C ASN A 84 15.43 -3.35 18.97
N GLU A 85 16.32 -4.15 19.57
CA GLU A 85 16.46 -5.58 19.26
C GLU A 85 15.19 -6.39 19.53
N ALA A 86 14.35 -6.00 20.50
CA ALA A 86 13.10 -6.69 20.77
C ALA A 86 12.14 -6.65 19.55
N GLY A 87 12.12 -5.53 18.82
CA GLY A 87 11.38 -5.42 17.56
C GLY A 87 11.94 -6.35 16.48
N PHE A 88 13.27 -6.46 16.35
CA PHE A 88 13.89 -7.40 15.40
C PHE A 88 13.58 -8.86 15.76
N VAL A 89 13.64 -9.23 17.05
CA VAL A 89 13.29 -10.59 17.51
C VAL A 89 11.82 -10.93 17.23
N PHE A 90 10.90 -9.97 17.37
CA PHE A 90 9.51 -10.17 16.96
C PHE A 90 9.42 -10.54 15.48
N TYR A 91 10.05 -9.76 14.60
CA TYR A 91 10.00 -10.03 13.16
C TYR A 91 10.79 -11.28 12.73
N ASP A 92 11.83 -11.68 13.46
CA ASP A 92 12.47 -12.99 13.26
C ASP A 92 11.43 -14.12 13.38
N HIS A 93 10.69 -14.14 14.50
CA HIS A 93 9.68 -15.16 14.76
C HIS A 93 8.49 -15.06 13.79
N PHE A 94 8.05 -13.83 13.48
CA PHE A 94 6.97 -13.58 12.53
C PHE A 94 7.31 -14.13 11.13
N ILE A 95 8.50 -13.81 10.61
CA ILE A 95 8.94 -14.27 9.29
C ILE A 95 9.16 -15.78 9.29
N ASP A 96 9.76 -16.34 10.35
CA ASP A 96 9.96 -17.78 10.46
C ASP A 96 8.63 -18.55 10.52
N ALA A 97 7.61 -17.99 11.17
CA ALA A 97 6.28 -18.56 11.23
C ALA A 97 5.59 -18.60 9.85
N LEU A 98 5.78 -17.59 9.00
CA LEU A 98 5.30 -17.60 7.60
C LEU A 98 6.01 -18.69 6.79
N ILE A 99 7.34 -18.71 6.84
CA ILE A 99 8.17 -19.63 6.05
C ILE A 99 7.88 -21.09 6.44
N LYS A 100 7.72 -21.37 7.74
CA LYS A 100 7.34 -22.70 8.25
C LYS A 100 6.04 -23.22 7.63
N ARG A 101 5.14 -22.33 7.20
CA ARG A 101 3.86 -22.66 6.57
C ARG A 101 3.92 -22.70 5.05
N GLY A 102 5.09 -22.47 4.45
CA GLY A 102 5.29 -22.42 3.00
C GLY A 102 4.82 -21.12 2.36
N ILE A 103 4.58 -20.08 3.17
CA ILE A 103 4.10 -18.78 2.72
C ILE A 103 5.30 -17.88 2.49
N LYS A 104 5.46 -17.37 1.25
CA LYS A 104 6.57 -16.48 0.92
C LYS A 104 6.35 -15.09 1.52
N PRO A 105 7.28 -14.56 2.33
CA PRO A 105 7.19 -13.20 2.83
C PRO A 105 7.46 -12.18 1.72
N ILE A 106 6.60 -11.17 1.63
CA ILE A 106 6.81 -9.95 0.84
C ILE A 106 6.87 -8.80 1.84
N ALA A 107 8.05 -8.25 2.08
CA ALA A 107 8.21 -7.25 3.13
C ALA A 107 8.13 -5.82 2.59
N THR A 108 7.33 -4.99 3.26
CA THR A 108 7.25 -3.55 3.04
C THR A 108 8.08 -2.80 4.10
N LEU A 109 9.02 -1.96 3.69
CA LEU A 109 9.93 -1.26 4.63
C LEU A 109 9.31 -0.01 5.27
N TYR A 110 8.36 0.63 4.59
CA TYR A 110 7.64 1.80 5.12
C TYR A 110 6.15 1.76 4.78
N HIS A 111 5.30 1.85 5.80
CA HIS A 111 3.86 1.97 5.65
C HIS A 111 3.24 2.90 6.72
N PHE A 112 3.81 4.10 6.84
CA PHE A 112 3.36 5.18 7.73
C PHE A 112 3.73 5.04 9.22
N GLU A 113 4.58 4.07 9.57
CA GLU A 113 4.99 3.82 10.96
C GLU A 113 6.25 4.61 11.40
N MET A 114 6.52 5.79 10.82
CA MET A 114 7.66 6.62 11.23
C MET A 114 7.57 6.99 12.72
N PRO A 115 8.64 6.87 13.52
CA PRO A 115 8.66 7.38 14.88
C PRO A 115 8.30 8.88 14.98
N VAL A 116 7.41 9.24 15.92
CA VAL A 116 6.95 10.63 16.11
C VAL A 116 8.11 11.60 16.40
N PHE A 117 9.17 11.15 17.07
CA PHE A 117 10.31 12.02 17.38
C PHE A 117 11.03 12.53 16.11
N LEU A 118 11.02 11.76 15.02
CA LEU A 118 11.59 12.19 13.73
C LEU A 118 10.73 13.25 13.06
N HIS A 119 9.40 13.09 13.12
CA HIS A 119 8.47 14.12 12.70
C HIS A 119 8.69 15.41 13.50
N GLN A 120 8.69 15.33 14.84
CA GLN A 120 8.80 16.51 15.69
C GLN A 120 10.13 17.26 15.54
N LYS A 121 11.24 16.54 15.35
CA LYS A 121 12.57 17.15 15.28
C LYS A 121 12.94 17.64 13.88
N TYR A 122 12.50 16.96 12.84
CA TYR A 122 12.97 17.18 11.47
C TYR A 122 11.87 17.37 10.43
N ASN A 123 10.60 17.30 10.82
CA ASN A 123 9.46 17.27 9.90
C ASN A 123 9.49 16.06 8.95
N GLY A 124 9.94 14.91 9.46
CA GLY A 124 9.92 13.63 8.75
C GLY A 124 10.69 13.65 7.44
N PHE A 125 10.14 13.04 6.39
CA PHE A 125 10.81 12.91 5.09
C PHE A 125 11.02 14.25 4.34
N TYR A 126 10.50 15.36 4.86
CA TYR A 126 10.86 16.67 4.32
C TYR A 126 12.36 16.96 4.54
N SER A 127 12.95 16.38 5.58
CA SER A 127 14.37 16.50 5.88
C SER A 127 15.20 15.37 5.29
N ARG A 128 16.28 15.74 4.58
CA ARG A 128 17.29 14.79 4.10
C ARG A 128 17.94 13.98 5.23
N LYS A 129 17.98 14.51 6.45
CA LYS A 129 18.48 13.77 7.62
C LYS A 129 17.63 12.54 7.94
N VAL A 130 16.31 12.62 7.78
CA VAL A 130 15.41 11.49 8.03
C VAL A 130 15.53 10.44 6.92
N VAL A 131 15.80 10.87 5.68
CA VAL A 131 16.16 9.97 4.58
C VAL A 131 17.38 9.11 4.96
N ASP A 132 18.45 9.72 5.47
CA ASP A 132 19.65 8.98 5.88
C ASP A 132 19.36 7.97 6.99
N ILE A 133 18.58 8.36 8.01
CA ILE A 133 18.21 7.47 9.13
C ILE A 133 17.38 6.29 8.61
N PHE A 134 16.40 6.55 7.74
CA PHE A 134 15.58 5.51 7.12
C PHE A 134 16.44 4.54 6.30
N VAL A 135 17.39 5.07 5.53
CA VAL A 135 18.30 4.25 4.72
C VAL A 135 19.13 3.31 5.61
N GLU A 136 19.71 3.82 6.70
CA GLU A 136 20.51 2.99 7.61
C GLU A 136 19.68 1.94 8.34
N LEU A 137 18.43 2.26 8.72
CA LEU A 137 17.50 1.25 9.24
C LEU A 137 17.21 0.17 8.21
N CYS A 138 16.85 0.56 6.98
CA CYS A 138 16.51 -0.38 5.92
C CYS A 138 17.69 -1.31 5.60
N LYS A 139 18.92 -0.80 5.57
CA LYS A 139 20.12 -1.64 5.41
C LYS A 139 20.21 -2.70 6.50
N LYS A 140 19.99 -2.32 7.78
CA LYS A 140 20.00 -3.26 8.91
C LYS A 140 18.90 -4.32 8.80
N ILE A 141 17.69 -3.93 8.38
CA ILE A 141 16.58 -4.86 8.12
C ILE A 141 16.97 -5.84 7.01
N VAL A 142 17.44 -5.33 5.87
CA VAL A 142 17.84 -6.16 4.73
C VAL A 142 18.99 -7.10 5.11
N ASP A 143 20.00 -6.61 5.82
CA ASP A 143 21.11 -7.45 6.30
C ASP A 143 20.62 -8.62 7.15
N ARG A 144 19.63 -8.40 8.03
CA ARG A 144 19.09 -9.46 8.88
C ARG A 144 18.21 -10.47 8.13
N TYR A 145 17.43 -10.02 7.14
CA TYR A 145 16.35 -10.83 6.57
C TYR A 145 16.51 -11.22 5.09
N HIS A 146 17.52 -10.72 4.36
CA HIS A 146 17.66 -10.99 2.91
C HIS A 146 17.75 -12.47 2.53
N GLU A 147 18.22 -13.35 3.41
CA GLU A 147 18.24 -14.80 3.17
C GLU A 147 16.83 -15.44 3.26
N LYS A 148 15.91 -14.80 3.98
CA LYS A 148 14.54 -15.27 4.22
C LYS A 148 13.50 -14.53 3.37
N VAL A 149 13.78 -13.29 2.99
CA VAL A 149 12.90 -12.38 2.26
C VAL A 149 13.56 -11.96 0.95
N PHE A 150 12.93 -12.36 -0.15
CA PHE A 150 13.46 -12.09 -1.49
C PHE A 150 12.75 -10.96 -2.23
N GLN A 151 11.46 -10.72 -1.93
CA GLN A 151 10.66 -9.67 -2.56
C GLN A 151 10.36 -8.55 -1.57
N TRP A 152 10.67 -7.32 -1.98
CA TRP A 152 10.63 -6.15 -1.13
C TRP A 152 9.78 -5.05 -1.77
N ILE A 153 9.09 -4.28 -0.93
CA ILE A 153 8.51 -2.99 -1.27
C ILE A 153 9.17 -1.98 -0.33
N ILE A 154 9.73 -0.90 -0.87
CA ILE A 154 10.43 0.08 -0.02
C ILE A 154 9.40 1.00 0.64
N PHE A 155 8.58 1.67 -0.17
CA PHE A 155 7.48 2.51 0.28
C PHE A 155 6.17 1.93 -0.24
N ASN A 156 5.19 1.77 0.64
CA ASN A 156 3.81 1.58 0.20
C ASN A 156 3.19 2.90 -0.23
N GLU A 157 2.41 2.88 -1.31
CA GLU A 157 1.60 4.00 -1.80
C GLU A 157 2.35 5.34 -1.78
N GLN A 158 3.60 5.31 -2.27
CA GLN A 158 4.51 6.45 -2.18
C GLN A 158 3.94 7.69 -2.86
N ASN A 159 3.13 7.49 -3.92
CA ASN A 159 2.45 8.55 -4.63
C ASN A 159 1.30 9.21 -3.87
N GLY A 160 0.90 8.68 -2.72
CA GLY A 160 0.02 9.37 -1.76
C GLY A 160 0.58 10.74 -1.34
N ILE A 161 1.89 10.97 -1.48
CA ILE A 161 2.53 12.29 -1.29
C ILE A 161 1.96 13.36 -2.22
N LEU A 162 1.50 13.02 -3.42
CA LEU A 162 0.97 14.03 -4.36
C LEU A 162 -0.55 14.20 -4.25
N GLN A 163 -1.23 13.33 -3.51
CA GLN A 163 -2.66 13.47 -3.28
C GLN A 163 -2.94 14.68 -2.38
N LYS A 164 -4.07 15.34 -2.65
CA LYS A 164 -4.55 16.47 -1.85
C LYS A 164 -4.90 16.02 -0.44
N GLY A 165 -4.29 16.62 0.57
CA GLY A 165 -4.55 16.32 1.96
C GLY A 165 -3.31 16.43 2.85
N PRO A 166 -3.47 16.14 4.16
CA PRO A 166 -2.36 16.14 5.12
C PRO A 166 -1.29 15.12 4.79
N LYS A 167 -0.02 15.46 5.02
CA LYS A 167 1.15 14.59 4.74
C LYS A 167 1.69 13.87 5.99
N MET A 168 0.87 13.77 7.04
CA MET A 168 1.27 13.18 8.33
C MET A 168 1.68 11.71 8.21
N PHE A 169 1.09 10.95 7.28
CA PHE A 169 1.51 9.57 6.98
C PHE A 169 2.97 9.46 6.46
N PHE A 170 3.56 10.56 5.99
CA PHE A 170 4.99 10.67 5.63
C PHE A 170 5.79 11.44 6.70
N GLY A 171 5.18 11.64 7.87
CA GLY A 171 5.75 12.33 9.02
C GLY A 171 5.98 13.82 8.82
N ALA A 172 5.22 14.46 7.92
CA ALA A 172 5.51 15.82 7.49
C ALA A 172 4.26 16.72 7.49
N VAL A 173 4.44 17.98 7.89
CA VAL A 173 3.41 19.03 7.87
C VAL A 173 3.96 20.22 7.08
N CYS A 174 3.20 20.69 6.09
CA CYS A 174 3.56 21.87 5.31
C CYS A 174 3.52 23.12 6.20
N PRO A 175 4.60 23.92 6.28
CA PRO A 175 4.56 25.20 6.97
C PRO A 175 3.54 26.16 6.32
N GLU A 176 2.90 27.01 7.13
CA GLU A 176 1.87 27.96 6.65
C GLU A 176 2.37 28.93 5.57
N ASN A 177 3.66 29.27 5.61
CA ASN A 177 4.31 30.21 4.69
C ASN A 177 4.99 29.54 3.49
N MET A 178 4.71 28.25 3.25
CA MET A 178 5.28 27.48 2.15
C MET A 178 4.22 27.10 1.13
N ASN A 179 4.57 27.13 -0.15
CA ASN A 179 3.70 26.60 -1.20
C ASN A 179 3.53 25.08 -1.00
N PRO A 180 2.30 24.56 -0.85
CA PRO A 180 2.07 23.13 -0.62
C PRO A 180 2.61 22.23 -1.73
N GLN A 181 2.56 22.67 -2.99
CA GLN A 181 3.09 21.90 -4.12
C GLN A 181 4.62 21.79 -4.04
N THR A 182 5.32 22.88 -3.70
CA THR A 182 6.77 22.83 -3.48
C THR A 182 7.13 21.88 -2.33
N PHE A 183 6.34 21.90 -1.25
CA PHE A 183 6.51 21.00 -0.12
C PHE A 183 6.31 19.52 -0.51
N ASP A 184 5.22 19.22 -1.22
CA ASP A 184 4.90 17.87 -1.70
C ASP A 184 5.97 17.36 -2.69
N ASN A 185 6.47 18.24 -3.58
CA ASN A 185 7.57 17.92 -4.48
C ASN A 185 8.87 17.63 -3.74
N GLN A 186 9.17 18.33 -2.65
CA GLN A 186 10.33 18.04 -1.79
C GLN A 186 10.21 16.68 -1.11
N LEU A 187 9.03 16.35 -0.59
CA LEU A 187 8.74 15.03 0.00
C LEU A 187 8.88 13.92 -1.04
N MET A 188 8.30 14.11 -2.23
CA MET A 188 8.45 13.17 -3.34
C MET A 188 9.93 12.97 -3.66
N HIS A 189 10.70 14.05 -3.81
CA HIS A 189 12.12 13.96 -4.14
C HIS A 189 12.90 13.17 -3.09
N ASN A 190 12.81 13.57 -1.82
CA ASN A 190 13.53 12.92 -0.73
C ASN A 190 13.19 11.43 -0.58
N THR A 191 11.91 11.08 -0.68
CA THR A 191 11.50 9.67 -0.58
C THR A 191 11.92 8.84 -1.80
N LEU A 192 11.98 9.43 -3.00
CA LEU A 192 12.52 8.75 -4.19
C LEU A 192 14.04 8.55 -4.12
N ILE A 193 14.76 9.45 -3.46
CA ILE A 193 16.18 9.24 -3.15
C ILE A 193 16.34 8.09 -2.15
N ALA A 194 15.57 8.10 -1.06
CA ALA A 194 15.55 6.99 -0.09
C ALA A 194 15.25 5.65 -0.78
N HIS A 195 14.23 5.63 -1.64
CA HIS A 195 13.86 4.49 -2.46
C HIS A 195 15.04 4.01 -3.29
N SER A 196 15.69 4.91 -4.03
CA SER A 196 16.73 4.52 -4.98
C SER A 196 18.00 3.99 -4.30
N LEU A 197 18.38 4.56 -3.15
CA LEU A 197 19.51 4.09 -2.35
C LEU A 197 19.25 2.69 -1.77
N ILE A 198 18.02 2.42 -1.30
CA ILE A 198 17.66 1.12 -0.75
C ILE A 198 17.41 0.08 -1.83
N ASN A 199 16.89 0.48 -2.99
CA ASN A 199 16.76 -0.40 -4.15
C ASN A 199 18.12 -0.97 -4.57
N GLU A 200 19.12 -0.11 -4.73
CA GLU A 200 20.50 -0.54 -4.99
C GLU A 200 21.03 -1.51 -3.93
N TYR A 201 20.78 -1.24 -2.65
CA TYR A 201 21.25 -2.09 -1.56
C TYR A 201 20.58 -3.47 -1.55
N ILE A 202 19.27 -3.53 -1.78
CA ILE A 202 18.51 -4.79 -1.87
C ILE A 202 19.05 -5.63 -3.04
N HIS A 203 19.30 -5.02 -4.20
CA HIS A 203 19.89 -5.71 -5.35
C HIS A 203 21.30 -6.23 -5.07
N GLN A 204 22.13 -5.48 -4.34
CA GLN A 204 23.46 -5.94 -3.91
C GLN A 204 23.39 -7.18 -3.00
N LYS A 205 22.29 -7.36 -2.26
CA LYS A 205 22.01 -8.53 -1.43
C LYS A 205 21.26 -9.64 -2.17
N GLY A 206 21.02 -9.47 -3.47
CA GLY A 206 20.36 -10.42 -4.34
C GLY A 206 18.83 -10.42 -4.26
N GLY A 207 18.21 -9.51 -3.49
CA GLY A 207 16.76 -9.36 -3.43
C GLY A 207 16.17 -8.67 -4.65
N LYS A 208 14.84 -8.64 -4.75
CA LYS A 208 14.08 -7.95 -5.78
C LYS A 208 13.14 -6.92 -5.18
N VAL A 209 12.93 -5.83 -5.91
CA VAL A 209 12.08 -4.72 -5.48
C VAL A 209 10.86 -4.59 -6.37
N MET A 210 9.71 -4.37 -5.74
CA MET A 210 8.45 -4.02 -6.38
C MET A 210 8.16 -2.54 -6.12
N GLY A 211 8.15 -1.72 -7.17
CA GLY A 211 7.78 -0.31 -7.07
C GLY A 211 6.28 -0.20 -6.82
N MET A 212 5.86 0.33 -5.66
CA MET A 212 4.45 0.32 -5.24
C MET A 212 3.82 1.71 -5.38
N ALA A 213 2.69 1.77 -6.09
CA ALA A 213 1.86 2.98 -6.18
C ALA A 213 0.35 2.65 -6.08
N THR A 214 -0.42 3.56 -5.48
CA THR A 214 -1.88 3.57 -5.64
C THR A 214 -2.24 4.05 -7.02
N VAL A 215 -3.10 3.32 -7.73
CA VAL A 215 -3.62 3.78 -9.01
C VAL A 215 -5.12 3.95 -8.93
N VAL A 216 -5.56 5.21 -9.01
CA VAL A 216 -6.96 5.56 -9.27
C VAL A 216 -7.08 5.80 -10.76
N GLN A 217 -7.78 4.92 -11.46
CA GLN A 217 -7.98 5.09 -12.90
C GLN A 217 -8.82 6.34 -13.15
N SER A 218 -8.31 7.30 -13.91
CA SER A 218 -9.09 8.46 -14.36
C SER A 218 -9.59 8.24 -15.79
N TYR A 219 -10.84 8.62 -16.03
CA TYR A 219 -11.46 8.76 -17.35
C TYR A 219 -11.81 10.23 -17.61
N PRO A 220 -11.77 10.72 -18.84
CA PRO A 220 -12.35 12.03 -19.14
C PRO A 220 -13.88 11.97 -19.01
N GLU A 221 -14.50 12.97 -18.38
CA GLU A 221 -15.97 13.03 -18.22
C GLU A 221 -16.68 13.11 -19.57
N THR A 222 -16.10 13.86 -20.52
CA THR A 222 -16.61 14.00 -21.88
C THR A 222 -15.52 13.75 -22.92
N CYS A 223 -15.88 13.66 -24.20
CA CYS A 223 -14.89 13.63 -25.30
C CYS A 223 -14.25 14.99 -25.59
N HIS A 224 -14.51 16.01 -24.77
CA HIS A 224 -13.88 17.32 -24.91
C HIS A 224 -12.36 17.20 -24.68
N PRO A 225 -11.49 17.73 -25.56
CA PRO A 225 -10.05 17.56 -25.43
C PRO A 225 -9.46 18.04 -24.09
N LEU A 226 -10.05 19.07 -23.47
CA LEU A 226 -9.60 19.55 -22.16
C LEU A 226 -9.85 18.53 -21.04
N ASP A 227 -10.95 17.77 -21.09
CA ASP A 227 -11.22 16.72 -20.11
C ASP A 227 -10.22 15.56 -20.27
N THR A 228 -9.80 15.30 -21.51
CA THR A 228 -8.73 14.33 -21.81
C THR A 228 -7.40 14.78 -21.20
N LEU A 229 -7.03 16.05 -21.37
CA LEU A 229 -5.82 16.60 -20.75
C LEU A 229 -5.89 16.57 -19.22
N GLU A 230 -7.04 16.88 -18.62
CA GLU A 230 -7.22 16.81 -17.16
C GLU A 230 -7.08 15.37 -16.66
N SER A 231 -7.67 14.40 -17.36
CA SER A 231 -7.52 12.98 -17.02
C SER A 231 -6.05 12.51 -17.11
N MET A 232 -5.31 12.94 -18.14
CA MET A 232 -3.87 12.67 -18.26
C MET A 232 -3.07 13.31 -17.11
N LYS A 233 -3.42 14.54 -16.71
CA LYS A 233 -2.80 15.23 -15.59
C LYS A 233 -3.04 14.48 -14.28
N ALA A 234 -4.28 14.07 -14.01
CA ALA A 234 -4.62 13.30 -12.80
C ALA A 234 -3.83 11.99 -12.70
N GLN A 235 -3.64 11.27 -13.81
CA GLN A 235 -2.82 10.05 -13.81
C GLN A 235 -1.32 10.32 -13.66
N SER A 236 -0.84 11.53 -14.02
CA SER A 236 0.59 11.87 -13.97
C SER A 236 1.17 11.85 -12.54
N GLU A 237 0.34 12.05 -11.52
CA GLU A 237 0.74 11.96 -10.10
C GLU A 237 1.16 10.54 -9.71
N ALA A 238 0.49 9.51 -10.21
CA ALA A 238 0.96 8.13 -10.04
C ALA A 238 2.15 7.84 -10.97
N TYR A 239 2.09 8.32 -12.22
CA TYR A 239 3.12 8.02 -13.22
C TYR A 239 4.47 8.64 -12.92
N VAL A 240 4.58 9.76 -12.22
CA VAL A 240 5.90 10.31 -11.87
C VAL A 240 6.71 9.36 -10.98
N PHE A 241 6.07 8.64 -10.06
CA PHE A 241 6.73 7.60 -9.25
C PHE A 241 7.00 6.34 -10.08
N LEU A 242 6.00 5.87 -10.83
CA LEU A 242 6.15 4.67 -11.66
C LEU A 242 7.20 4.85 -12.76
N ASP A 243 7.36 6.05 -13.32
CA ASP A 243 8.41 6.39 -14.28
C ASP A 243 9.79 6.36 -13.61
N VAL A 244 9.94 6.76 -12.34
CA VAL A 244 11.21 6.56 -11.60
C VAL A 244 11.45 5.07 -11.35
N PHE A 245 10.44 4.32 -10.92
CA PHE A 245 10.56 2.87 -10.68
C PHE A 245 10.89 2.06 -11.94
N ALA A 246 10.47 2.55 -13.12
CA ALA A 246 10.67 1.86 -14.39
C ALA A 246 11.88 2.37 -15.18
N ARG A 247 12.20 3.67 -15.07
CA ARG A 247 13.16 4.36 -15.94
C ARG A 247 14.23 5.13 -15.20
N GLY A 248 14.10 5.29 -13.88
CA GLY A 248 15.11 5.91 -13.03
C GLY A 248 15.17 7.44 -13.15
N HIS A 249 14.11 8.08 -13.65
CA HIS A 249 14.04 9.54 -13.77
C HIS A 249 12.59 10.04 -13.74
N TYR A 250 12.39 11.30 -13.38
CA TYR A 250 11.09 11.96 -13.51
C TYR A 250 10.61 11.96 -14.96
N ASN A 251 9.30 11.80 -15.19
CA ASN A 251 8.77 12.01 -16.53
C ASN A 251 8.85 13.50 -16.92
N SER A 252 8.99 13.73 -18.22
CA SER A 252 9.24 15.06 -18.78
C SER A 252 8.12 16.04 -18.50
N TYR A 253 6.86 15.58 -18.51
CA TYR A 253 5.69 16.41 -18.24
C TYR A 253 5.71 16.96 -16.81
N TYR A 254 5.83 16.07 -15.82
CA TYR A 254 5.83 16.47 -14.41
C TYR A 254 7.03 17.35 -14.08
N TYR A 255 8.22 16.99 -14.60
CA TYR A 255 9.43 17.80 -14.45
C TYR A 255 9.27 19.22 -15.03
N ALA A 256 8.75 19.33 -16.25
CA ALA A 256 8.49 20.64 -16.88
C ALA A 256 7.45 21.46 -16.11
N ASN A 257 6.39 20.83 -15.59
CA ASN A 257 5.39 21.51 -14.75
C ASN A 257 6.01 22.09 -13.48
N MET A 258 6.82 21.31 -12.76
CA MET A 258 7.51 21.80 -11.56
C MET A 258 8.38 23.03 -11.86
N GLN A 259 9.06 23.05 -13.01
CA GLN A 259 9.85 24.20 -13.45
C GLN A 259 8.99 25.41 -13.79
N ASN A 260 7.93 25.21 -14.60
CA ASN A 260 7.05 26.28 -15.07
C ASN A 260 6.27 26.94 -13.92
N GLU A 261 5.90 26.16 -12.91
CA GLU A 261 5.15 26.62 -11.74
C GLU A 261 6.07 27.15 -10.63
N GLY A 262 7.40 27.00 -10.77
CA GLY A 262 8.36 27.41 -9.75
C GLY A 262 8.28 26.57 -8.48
N THR A 263 7.86 25.30 -8.60
CA THR A 263 7.63 24.36 -7.48
C THR A 263 8.68 23.25 -7.41
N MET A 264 9.81 23.40 -8.10
CA MET A 264 10.92 22.45 -8.06
C MET A 264 11.38 22.16 -6.62
N PRO A 265 11.65 20.89 -6.29
CA PRO A 265 12.33 20.57 -5.03
C PRO A 265 13.79 21.04 -5.09
N GLU A 266 14.43 21.13 -3.93
CA GLU A 266 15.88 21.18 -3.83
C GLU A 266 16.44 19.83 -4.30
N ILE A 267 17.11 19.85 -5.45
CA ILE A 267 17.83 18.72 -6.02
C ILE A 267 19.31 18.93 -5.72
N LEU A 268 19.90 18.05 -4.90
CA LEU A 268 21.31 18.14 -4.55
C LEU A 268 22.18 17.54 -5.65
N ASP A 269 23.47 17.91 -5.64
CA ASP A 269 24.45 17.34 -6.55
C ASP A 269 24.49 15.81 -6.42
N GLY A 270 24.25 15.12 -7.54
CA GLY A 270 24.22 13.66 -7.62
C GLY A 270 22.85 13.02 -7.44
N ASP A 271 21.81 13.76 -7.03
CA ASP A 271 20.48 13.18 -6.79
C ASP A 271 19.85 12.56 -8.04
N LEU A 272 20.02 13.20 -9.20
CA LEU A 272 19.53 12.64 -10.47
C LEU A 272 20.26 11.35 -10.88
N GLU A 273 21.52 11.16 -10.48
CA GLU A 273 22.23 9.90 -10.68
C GLU A 273 21.79 8.83 -9.67
N ILE A 274 21.45 9.24 -8.44
CA ILE A 274 20.86 8.36 -7.45
C ILE A 274 19.51 7.82 -7.96
N LEU A 275 18.64 8.65 -8.54
CA LEU A 275 17.34 8.20 -9.07
C LEU A 275 17.44 7.06 -10.08
N LYS A 276 18.51 7.00 -10.88
CA LYS A 276 18.75 5.91 -11.85
C LYS A 276 18.90 4.55 -11.16
N LYS A 277 19.31 4.56 -9.90
CA LYS A 277 19.43 3.36 -9.07
C LYS A 277 18.10 2.90 -8.49
N GLY A 278 17.01 3.64 -8.69
CA GLY A 278 15.65 3.30 -8.27
C GLY A 278 14.86 2.46 -9.25
N ILE A 279 15.49 1.97 -10.34
CA ILE A 279 14.82 1.06 -11.26
C ILE A 279 14.57 -0.28 -10.55
N THR A 280 13.29 -0.61 -10.43
CA THR A 280 12.77 -1.80 -9.73
C THR A 280 12.66 -3.01 -10.67
N ASP A 281 12.42 -4.20 -10.12
CA ASP A 281 12.26 -5.43 -10.92
C ASP A 281 10.85 -5.60 -11.50
N SER A 282 9.87 -4.94 -10.88
CA SER A 282 8.46 -5.04 -11.23
C SER A 282 7.67 -3.90 -10.62
N LEU A 283 6.50 -3.63 -11.17
CA LEU A 283 5.56 -2.67 -10.60
C LEU A 283 4.55 -3.41 -9.74
N SER A 284 4.11 -2.77 -8.67
CA SER A 284 3.03 -3.24 -7.84
C SER A 284 2.01 -2.13 -7.61
N ILE A 285 0.73 -2.49 -7.60
CA ILE A 285 -0.34 -1.51 -7.47
C ILE A 285 -1.32 -1.88 -6.36
N SER A 286 -1.85 -0.83 -5.71
CA SER A 286 -3.17 -0.90 -5.10
C SER A 286 -4.21 -0.36 -6.08
N TYR A 287 -5.36 -1.03 -6.12
CA TYR A 287 -6.49 -0.62 -6.96
C TYR A 287 -7.80 -0.84 -6.21
N TYR A 288 -8.66 0.16 -6.21
CA TYR A 288 -9.98 0.08 -5.58
C TYR A 288 -11.10 0.65 -6.44
N MET A 289 -10.82 1.75 -7.13
CA MET A 289 -11.84 2.59 -7.75
C MET A 289 -11.28 3.36 -8.95
N SER A 290 -12.19 3.94 -9.72
CA SER A 290 -11.91 4.89 -10.79
C SER A 290 -12.70 6.19 -10.61
N THR A 291 -12.26 7.24 -11.28
CA THR A 291 -12.93 8.55 -11.25
C THR A 291 -13.05 9.14 -12.65
N ILE A 292 -13.82 10.22 -12.77
CA ILE A 292 -13.90 11.03 -13.99
C ILE A 292 -13.24 12.39 -13.77
N SER A 293 -12.63 12.93 -14.82
CA SER A 293 -11.97 14.23 -14.83
C SER A 293 -12.65 15.19 -15.79
N HIS A 294 -12.90 16.40 -15.29
CA HIS A 294 -13.46 17.51 -16.05
C HIS A 294 -12.57 18.72 -15.88
N TYR A 295 -12.32 19.43 -16.98
CA TYR A 295 -11.43 20.57 -16.95
C TYR A 295 -11.91 21.66 -16.00
N GLY A 296 -11.01 22.09 -15.10
CA GLY A 296 -11.30 23.12 -14.11
C GLY A 296 -12.01 22.62 -12.84
N GLU A 297 -12.25 21.32 -12.71
CA GLU A 297 -12.85 20.70 -11.52
C GLU A 297 -11.92 19.67 -10.88
N GLU A 298 -12.05 19.52 -9.57
CA GLU A 298 -11.30 18.50 -8.82
C GLU A 298 -11.96 17.12 -8.98
N SER A 299 -11.18 16.12 -9.40
CA SER A 299 -11.67 14.74 -9.55
C SER A 299 -11.58 13.92 -8.27
N LEU A 300 -10.62 14.24 -7.40
CA LEU A 300 -10.31 13.50 -6.17
C LEU A 300 -9.83 14.45 -5.08
N THR A 301 -10.33 14.26 -3.85
CA THR A 301 -9.85 14.94 -2.64
C THR A 301 -9.72 13.95 -1.48
N ASN A 302 -8.79 14.19 -0.56
CA ASN A 302 -8.54 13.32 0.60
C ASN A 302 -8.35 14.16 1.88
N ILE A 303 -9.44 14.77 2.35
CA ILE A 303 -9.43 15.59 3.59
C ILE A 303 -9.83 14.70 4.78
N ASN A 304 -11.07 14.21 4.80
CA ASN A 304 -11.61 13.34 5.85
C ASN A 304 -11.68 11.87 5.38
N ASP A 305 -12.14 11.65 4.16
CA ASP A 305 -12.09 10.38 3.43
C ASP A 305 -11.74 10.68 1.96
N VAL A 306 -11.44 9.63 1.20
CA VAL A 306 -11.24 9.73 -0.25
C VAL A 306 -12.60 9.99 -0.91
N VAL A 307 -12.76 11.18 -1.46
CA VAL A 307 -13.95 11.59 -2.22
C VAL A 307 -13.57 11.71 -3.69
N ILE A 308 -14.31 11.01 -4.54
CA ILE A 308 -14.11 11.00 -5.99
C ILE A 308 -15.32 11.54 -6.74
N LYS A 309 -15.08 12.14 -7.91
CA LYS A 309 -16.16 12.48 -8.83
C LYS A 309 -16.78 11.21 -9.40
N LYS A 310 -18.11 11.11 -9.31
CA LYS A 310 -18.88 9.92 -9.69
C LYS A 310 -18.97 9.78 -11.20
N ASN A 311 -18.55 8.64 -11.72
CA ASN A 311 -18.88 8.21 -13.07
C ASN A 311 -20.35 7.73 -13.11
N PRO A 312 -21.24 8.30 -13.95
CA PRO A 312 -22.65 7.93 -13.99
C PRO A 312 -22.91 6.49 -14.46
N TYR A 313 -21.92 5.82 -15.06
CA TYR A 313 -22.01 4.44 -15.54
C TYR A 313 -21.61 3.38 -14.49
N LEU A 314 -21.10 3.82 -13.34
CA LEU A 314 -20.57 2.93 -12.31
C LEU A 314 -21.43 2.95 -11.05
N GLU A 315 -21.55 1.77 -10.43
CA GLU A 315 -22.07 1.64 -9.07
C GLU A 315 -21.09 2.25 -8.07
N MET A 316 -21.60 2.62 -6.89
CA MET A 316 -20.78 3.08 -5.77
C MET A 316 -21.10 2.26 -4.54
N SER A 317 -20.07 1.92 -3.78
CA SER A 317 -20.18 1.33 -2.46
C SER A 317 -20.81 2.31 -1.46
N GLU A 318 -21.26 1.78 -0.32
CA GLU A 318 -21.78 2.57 0.80
C GLU A 318 -20.76 3.56 1.37
N PHE A 319 -19.46 3.31 1.14
CA PHE A 319 -18.35 4.18 1.51
C PHE A 319 -17.97 5.19 0.42
N GLY A 320 -18.79 5.35 -0.62
CA GLY A 320 -18.61 6.40 -1.62
C GLY A 320 -17.52 6.11 -2.67
N TRP A 321 -17.03 4.87 -2.77
CA TRP A 321 -16.05 4.47 -3.79
C TRP A 321 -16.76 3.78 -4.95
N THR A 322 -16.38 4.11 -6.19
CA THR A 322 -16.90 3.45 -7.40
C THR A 322 -16.44 1.98 -7.43
N ILE A 323 -17.31 1.11 -7.93
CA ILE A 323 -17.00 -0.30 -8.17
C ILE A 323 -16.69 -0.45 -9.66
N ASP A 324 -15.40 -0.52 -10.00
CA ASP A 324 -14.95 -0.58 -11.40
C ASP A 324 -13.92 -1.69 -11.65
N PRO A 325 -14.37 -2.94 -11.84
CA PRO A 325 -13.47 -4.03 -12.20
C PRO A 325 -12.84 -3.85 -13.59
N ILE A 326 -13.52 -3.18 -14.53
CA ILE A 326 -12.98 -2.95 -15.88
C ILE A 326 -11.84 -1.94 -15.82
N GLY A 327 -11.93 -0.94 -14.95
CA GLY A 327 -10.86 0.00 -14.69
C GLY A 327 -9.56 -0.67 -14.24
N LEU A 328 -9.63 -1.76 -13.46
CA LEU A 328 -8.44 -2.55 -13.12
C LEU A 328 -7.76 -3.10 -14.38
N ARG A 329 -8.53 -3.67 -15.31
CA ARG A 329 -8.00 -4.18 -16.58
C ARG A 329 -7.42 -3.06 -17.44
N ILE A 330 -8.09 -1.89 -17.49
CA ILE A 330 -7.58 -0.72 -18.21
C ILE A 330 -6.24 -0.28 -17.61
N THR A 331 -6.16 -0.14 -16.29
CA THR A 331 -4.92 0.20 -15.57
C THR A 331 -3.80 -0.79 -15.87
N LEU A 332 -4.07 -2.09 -15.73
CA LEU A 332 -3.07 -3.14 -15.99
C LEU A 332 -2.52 -3.07 -17.41
N ARG A 333 -3.38 -2.84 -18.41
CA ARG A 333 -2.98 -2.68 -19.81
C ARG A 333 -2.16 -1.40 -20.00
N GLN A 334 -2.61 -0.27 -19.48
CA GLN A 334 -1.91 1.01 -19.61
C GLN A 334 -0.50 0.95 -19.02
N LEU A 335 -0.36 0.36 -17.82
CA LEU A 335 0.94 0.20 -17.18
C LEU A 335 1.85 -0.74 -17.96
N TYR A 336 1.33 -1.88 -18.43
CA TYR A 336 2.13 -2.83 -19.18
C TYR A 336 2.53 -2.30 -20.56
N ASP A 337 1.62 -1.66 -21.30
CA ASP A 337 1.91 -1.01 -22.59
C ASP A 337 2.96 0.09 -22.45
N ARG A 338 3.01 0.78 -21.29
CA ARG A 338 3.93 1.88 -21.04
C ARG A 338 5.34 1.42 -20.61
N TYR A 339 5.42 0.34 -19.84
CA TYR A 339 6.66 -0.05 -19.15
C TYR A 339 7.18 -1.44 -19.52
N GLU A 340 6.32 -2.33 -20.02
CA GLU A 340 6.64 -3.74 -20.31
C GLU A 340 7.26 -4.50 -19.11
N MET A 341 6.97 -4.02 -17.89
CA MET A 341 7.43 -4.61 -16.64
C MET A 341 6.38 -5.54 -16.05
N PRO A 342 6.79 -6.59 -15.32
CA PRO A 342 5.85 -7.44 -14.58
C PRO A 342 5.04 -6.62 -13.57
N ILE A 343 3.78 -6.98 -13.39
CA ILE A 343 2.86 -6.28 -12.47
C ILE A 343 2.37 -7.23 -11.38
N TYR A 344 2.29 -6.72 -10.15
CA TYR A 344 1.65 -7.39 -9.02
C TYR A 344 0.51 -6.53 -8.48
N ILE A 345 -0.68 -7.10 -8.35
CA ILE A 345 -1.74 -6.46 -7.56
C ILE A 345 -1.47 -6.82 -6.12
N VAL A 346 -0.93 -5.89 -5.34
CA VAL A 346 -0.53 -6.14 -3.94
C VAL A 346 -1.58 -5.67 -2.95
N GLU A 347 -2.67 -5.09 -3.46
CA GLU A 347 -3.78 -4.58 -2.68
C GLU A 347 -5.01 -4.34 -3.57
N ASN A 348 -6.05 -5.14 -3.35
CA ASN A 348 -7.41 -4.94 -3.87
C ASN A 348 -8.37 -5.64 -2.91
N GLY A 349 -9.49 -5.02 -2.58
CA GLY A 349 -10.44 -5.57 -1.63
C GLY A 349 -11.69 -4.74 -1.49
N PHE A 350 -12.67 -5.27 -0.77
CA PHE A 350 -13.97 -4.63 -0.59
C PHE A 350 -14.29 -4.43 0.90
N GLY A 351 -14.36 -3.17 1.29
CA GLY A 351 -14.76 -2.76 2.64
C GLY A 351 -16.28 -2.76 2.78
N TYR A 352 -16.82 -3.48 3.75
CA TYR A 352 -18.26 -3.55 4.03
C TYR A 352 -18.54 -3.67 5.54
N ASP A 353 -19.73 -3.28 6.01
CA ASP A 353 -20.14 -3.49 7.41
C ASP A 353 -20.70 -4.90 7.59
N ASP A 354 -19.81 -5.88 7.72
CA ASP A 354 -20.21 -7.30 7.79
C ASP A 354 -21.04 -7.59 9.04
N GLN A 355 -22.18 -8.27 8.85
CA GLN A 355 -23.08 -8.67 9.92
C GLN A 355 -22.89 -10.15 10.27
N ILE A 356 -22.88 -10.46 11.57
CA ILE A 356 -22.95 -11.84 12.05
C ILE A 356 -24.43 -12.21 12.22
N ILE A 357 -24.89 -13.22 11.47
CA ILE A 357 -26.25 -13.77 11.55
C ILE A 357 -26.11 -15.26 11.85
N ASP A 358 -26.68 -15.72 12.96
CA ASP A 358 -26.61 -17.11 13.44
C ASP A 358 -25.18 -17.68 13.50
N GLY A 359 -24.21 -16.84 13.89
CA GLY A 359 -22.79 -17.21 14.00
C GLY A 359 -22.05 -17.32 12.67
N LYS A 360 -22.68 -16.92 11.55
CA LYS A 360 -22.10 -16.91 10.20
C LYS A 360 -22.05 -15.49 9.64
N ILE A 361 -21.17 -15.30 8.66
CA ILE A 361 -21.03 -14.05 7.92
C ILE A 361 -21.13 -14.40 6.44
N GLU A 362 -22.29 -14.11 5.86
CA GLU A 362 -22.61 -14.36 4.45
C GLU A 362 -22.25 -13.11 3.64
N ASP A 363 -21.00 -13.04 3.19
CA ASP A 363 -20.43 -11.87 2.49
C ASP A 363 -20.36 -12.05 0.98
N ASP A 364 -21.48 -12.43 0.37
CA ASP A 364 -21.60 -12.63 -1.08
C ASP A 364 -21.22 -11.38 -1.90
N TYR A 365 -21.43 -10.17 -1.34
CA TYR A 365 -20.99 -8.91 -1.95
C TYR A 365 -19.47 -8.82 -2.11
N ARG A 366 -18.70 -9.37 -1.16
CA ARG A 366 -17.23 -9.38 -1.22
C ARG A 366 -16.76 -10.39 -2.25
N ILE A 367 -17.38 -11.57 -2.29
CA ILE A 367 -17.16 -12.58 -3.32
C ILE A 367 -17.41 -11.98 -4.70
N ASP A 368 -18.57 -11.34 -4.92
CA ASP A 368 -18.93 -10.73 -6.20
C ASP A 368 -17.94 -9.64 -6.63
N TYR A 369 -17.56 -8.73 -5.72
CA TYR A 369 -16.56 -7.70 -6.00
C TYR A 369 -15.22 -8.33 -6.43
N MET A 370 -14.66 -9.22 -5.60
CA MET A 370 -13.34 -9.80 -5.85
C MET A 370 -13.35 -10.67 -7.10
N LYS A 371 -14.40 -11.47 -7.31
CA LYS A 371 -14.60 -12.26 -8.52
C LYS A 371 -14.54 -11.41 -9.78
N LYS A 372 -15.33 -10.33 -9.85
CA LYS A 372 -15.35 -9.42 -11.00
C LYS A 372 -13.98 -8.81 -11.29
N HIS A 373 -13.22 -8.43 -10.26
CA HIS A 373 -11.86 -7.89 -10.43
C HIS A 373 -10.87 -8.95 -10.89
N ILE A 374 -10.91 -10.16 -10.33
CA ILE A 374 -10.05 -11.28 -10.73
C ILE A 374 -10.35 -11.70 -12.18
N GLU A 375 -11.63 -11.71 -12.60
CA GLU A 375 -12.02 -11.96 -13.99
C GLU A 375 -11.39 -10.94 -14.95
N GLN A 376 -11.45 -9.64 -14.62
CA GLN A 376 -10.86 -8.59 -15.45
C GLN A 376 -9.32 -8.63 -15.44
N MET A 377 -8.69 -8.99 -14.33
CA MET A 377 -7.25 -9.28 -14.26
C MET A 377 -6.89 -10.45 -15.19
N LYS A 378 -7.63 -11.57 -15.14
CA LYS A 378 -7.41 -12.73 -16.03
C LYS A 378 -7.57 -12.35 -17.50
N LEU A 379 -8.51 -11.47 -17.84
CA LEU A 379 -8.66 -10.93 -19.19
C LEU A 379 -7.44 -10.10 -19.60
N ALA A 380 -6.94 -9.21 -18.74
CA ALA A 380 -5.71 -8.44 -19.01
C ALA A 380 -4.51 -9.36 -19.27
N VAL A 381 -4.36 -10.44 -18.48
CA VAL A 381 -3.30 -11.45 -18.69
C VAL A 381 -3.47 -12.15 -20.04
N LYS A 382 -4.70 -12.50 -20.42
CA LYS A 382 -4.99 -13.10 -21.74
C LYS A 382 -4.67 -12.13 -22.89
N GLU A 383 -4.75 -10.83 -22.65
CA GLU A 383 -4.41 -9.77 -23.60
C GLU A 383 -2.91 -9.43 -23.67
N GLY A 384 -2.08 -10.09 -22.86
CA GLY A 384 -0.62 -9.99 -22.92
C GLY A 384 0.04 -9.32 -21.72
N VAL A 385 -0.73 -8.84 -20.73
CA VAL A 385 -0.16 -8.26 -19.51
C VAL A 385 0.54 -9.33 -18.67
N ASP A 386 1.81 -9.11 -18.30
CA ASP A 386 2.54 -9.99 -17.37
C ASP A 386 2.18 -9.68 -15.90
N CYS A 387 0.93 -9.94 -15.53
CA CYS A 387 0.49 -9.88 -14.13
C CYS A 387 0.83 -11.20 -13.42
N ARG A 388 1.54 -11.12 -12.29
CA ARG A 388 2.16 -12.26 -11.61
C ARG A 388 1.66 -12.51 -10.19
N GLY A 389 0.75 -11.69 -9.67
CA GLY A 389 0.16 -11.94 -8.36
C GLY A 389 -1.06 -11.08 -8.06
N TYR A 390 -1.88 -11.58 -7.15
CA TYR A 390 -3.04 -10.92 -6.55
C TYR A 390 -3.02 -11.17 -5.03
N LEU A 391 -2.73 -10.13 -4.28
CA LEU A 391 -2.75 -10.13 -2.81
C LEU A 391 -3.96 -9.33 -2.34
N ALA A 392 -4.95 -10.04 -1.81
CA ALA A 392 -6.16 -9.42 -1.29
C ALA A 392 -5.83 -8.48 -0.12
N TRP A 393 -6.45 -7.30 -0.10
CA TRP A 393 -6.26 -6.36 1.00
C TRP A 393 -7.00 -6.78 2.26
N GLY A 394 -6.31 -6.78 3.39
CA GLY A 394 -6.88 -7.16 4.67
C GLY A 394 -7.50 -8.56 4.58
N PRO A 395 -6.74 -9.64 4.35
CA PRO A 395 -7.29 -11.00 4.28
C PRO A 395 -7.92 -11.43 5.60
N VAL A 396 -7.47 -10.83 6.70
CA VAL A 396 -8.12 -10.76 7.99
C VAL A 396 -8.60 -9.33 8.21
N ASP A 397 -9.73 -9.15 8.90
CA ASP A 397 -10.20 -7.82 9.24
C ASP A 397 -9.08 -7.06 9.94
N ILE A 398 -8.87 -5.83 9.50
CA ILE A 398 -7.93 -4.88 10.08
C ILE A 398 -8.66 -3.56 10.26
N LEU A 399 -8.09 -2.69 11.10
CA LEU A 399 -8.54 -1.31 11.16
C LEU A 399 -8.31 -0.63 9.81
N SER A 400 -9.21 0.23 9.33
CA SER A 400 -8.93 1.06 8.14
C SER A 400 -7.79 2.06 8.40
N SER A 401 -7.31 2.77 7.37
CA SER A 401 -6.34 3.86 7.53
C SER A 401 -6.83 5.02 8.43
N ARG A 402 -8.13 5.07 8.72
CA ARG A 402 -8.75 6.00 9.69
C ARG A 402 -9.14 5.31 11.00
N ALA A 403 -8.60 4.13 11.28
CA ALA A 403 -8.93 3.30 12.44
C ALA A 403 -10.41 2.89 12.53
N GLN A 404 -11.10 2.77 11.40
CA GLN A 404 -12.49 2.28 11.37
C GLN A 404 -12.51 0.75 11.25
N MET A 405 -13.07 0.08 12.26
CA MET A 405 -13.24 -1.38 12.29
C MET A 405 -14.52 -1.82 11.56
N LYS A 406 -15.57 -0.99 11.57
CA LYS A 406 -16.84 -1.30 10.86
C LYS A 406 -16.65 -1.49 9.35
N LYS A 407 -15.68 -0.81 8.73
CA LYS A 407 -15.32 -1.00 7.32
C LYS A 407 -14.41 -2.22 7.20
N ARG A 408 -15.00 -3.41 7.14
CA ARG A 408 -14.29 -4.69 7.20
C ARG A 408 -13.87 -5.17 5.82
N TYR A 409 -12.62 -5.61 5.70
CA TYR A 409 -12.03 -6.10 4.44
C TYR A 409 -11.80 -7.61 4.43
N GLY A 410 -11.73 -8.24 5.62
CA GLY A 410 -11.36 -9.63 5.84
C GLY A 410 -12.13 -10.64 5.00
N MET A 411 -11.47 -11.74 4.67
CA MET A 411 -12.15 -13.04 4.54
C MET A 411 -12.19 -13.77 5.89
N ILE A 412 -11.36 -13.32 6.82
CA ILE A 412 -11.38 -13.71 8.24
C ILE A 412 -11.88 -12.53 9.04
N TYR A 413 -13.03 -12.69 9.69
CA TYR A 413 -13.59 -11.71 10.59
C TYR A 413 -12.83 -11.67 11.91
N VAL A 414 -12.63 -10.49 12.48
CA VAL A 414 -12.12 -10.32 13.85
C VAL A 414 -13.22 -9.75 14.73
N ASN A 415 -13.57 -10.49 15.79
CA ASN A 415 -14.59 -10.09 16.75
C ASN A 415 -14.09 -8.97 17.66
N ARG A 416 -14.12 -7.76 17.12
CA ARG A 416 -13.95 -6.47 17.79
C ARG A 416 -14.72 -5.40 17.03
N ASP A 417 -15.05 -4.29 17.66
CA ASP A 417 -15.65 -3.10 17.05
C ASP A 417 -14.74 -1.87 17.21
N ASN A 418 -15.19 -0.68 16.80
CA ASN A 418 -14.42 0.56 16.92
C ASN A 418 -13.99 0.86 18.37
N HIS A 419 -14.86 0.58 19.35
CA HIS A 419 -14.67 0.99 20.75
C HIS A 419 -14.78 -0.17 21.76
N ASP A 420 -14.96 -1.40 21.28
CA ASP A 420 -15.01 -2.60 22.11
C ASP A 420 -14.12 -3.68 21.49
N LEU A 421 -13.10 -4.10 22.23
CA LEU A 421 -12.16 -5.14 21.79
C LEU A 421 -12.80 -6.54 21.76
N LYS A 422 -13.90 -6.75 22.50
CA LYS A 422 -14.56 -8.05 22.68
C LYS A 422 -13.51 -9.14 22.99
N ASP A 423 -13.52 -10.27 22.27
CA ASP A 423 -12.57 -11.37 22.45
C ASP A 423 -11.52 -11.48 21.33
N MET A 424 -11.61 -10.62 20.30
CA MET A 424 -10.77 -10.60 19.09
C MET A 424 -10.65 -11.95 18.37
N LYS A 425 -11.61 -12.86 18.57
CA LYS A 425 -11.59 -14.18 17.94
C LYS A 425 -11.70 -14.06 16.42
N ARG A 426 -10.94 -14.91 15.71
CA ARG A 426 -11.03 -15.05 14.25
C ARG A 426 -12.19 -15.97 13.84
N ILE A 427 -12.98 -15.54 12.87
CA ILE A 427 -14.13 -16.29 12.33
C ILE A 427 -14.05 -16.28 10.81
N LYS A 428 -14.18 -17.45 10.18
CA LYS A 428 -14.21 -17.54 8.71
C LYS A 428 -15.50 -16.92 8.18
N LYS A 429 -15.38 -16.02 7.21
CA LYS A 429 -16.52 -15.56 6.41
C LYS A 429 -16.75 -16.52 5.26
N LYS A 430 -17.87 -16.41 4.55
CA LYS A 430 -18.15 -17.22 3.36
C LYS A 430 -17.07 -17.05 2.28
N SER A 431 -16.55 -15.82 2.12
CA SER A 431 -15.47 -15.50 1.19
C SER A 431 -14.16 -16.25 1.46
N PHE A 432 -13.94 -16.77 2.67
CA PHE A 432 -12.78 -17.60 3.01
C PHE A 432 -12.71 -18.86 2.15
N ASP A 433 -13.79 -19.65 2.14
CA ASP A 433 -13.86 -20.91 1.41
C ASP A 433 -13.90 -20.67 -0.10
N TRP A 434 -14.53 -19.58 -0.54
CA TRP A 434 -14.49 -19.15 -1.92
C TRP A 434 -13.07 -18.83 -2.38
N PHE A 435 -12.33 -17.98 -1.67
CA PHE A 435 -10.98 -17.60 -2.09
C PHE A 435 -10.02 -18.78 -2.01
N LYS A 436 -10.19 -19.68 -1.04
CA LYS A 436 -9.49 -20.96 -1.01
C LYS A 436 -9.65 -21.75 -2.32
N GLN A 437 -10.88 -21.88 -2.82
CA GLN A 437 -11.15 -22.55 -4.09
C GLN A 437 -10.52 -21.81 -5.29
N VAL A 438 -10.51 -20.48 -5.27
CA VAL A 438 -9.81 -19.67 -6.28
C VAL A 438 -8.32 -20.04 -6.29
N ILE A 439 -7.67 -20.08 -5.13
CA ILE A 439 -6.24 -20.38 -5.04
C ILE A 439 -5.93 -21.83 -5.44
N GLU A 440 -6.67 -22.81 -4.93
CA GLU A 440 -6.49 -24.24 -5.25
C GLU A 440 -6.64 -24.53 -6.75
N SER A 441 -7.53 -23.80 -7.42
CA SER A 441 -7.74 -23.91 -8.87
C SER A 441 -6.82 -23.01 -9.71
N ASN A 442 -5.91 -22.26 -9.08
CA ASN A 442 -5.10 -21.20 -9.68
C ASN A 442 -5.94 -20.21 -10.53
N GLY A 443 -7.09 -19.83 -9.98
CA GLY A 443 -8.05 -18.91 -10.55
C GLY A 443 -8.93 -19.50 -11.65
N GLU A 444 -8.90 -20.80 -11.94
CA GLU A 444 -9.77 -21.41 -12.96
C GLU A 444 -11.22 -21.59 -12.49
N ILE A 445 -11.47 -21.65 -11.18
CA ILE A 445 -12.79 -21.61 -10.57
C ILE A 445 -12.93 -20.29 -9.81
N LEU A 446 -13.95 -19.51 -10.15
CA LEU A 446 -14.28 -18.20 -9.55
C LEU A 446 -15.75 -18.12 -9.14
#